data_AF-A0A0C9ZPG7-F1
#
_entry.id   AF-A0A0C9ZPG7-F1
#
_cell.length_a   1.000
_cell.length_b   1.000
_cell.length_c   1.000
_cell.angle_alpha   90.00
_cell.angle_beta   90.00
_cell.angle_gamma   90.00
#
_symmetry.space_group_name_H-M   'P 1'
#
loop_
_entity.id
_entity.type
_entity.pdbx_description
1 polymer ?
#
loop_
_entity_poly.entity_id
_entity_poly.type
_entity_poly.pdbx_seq_one_letter_code
_entity_poly.pdbx_strand_id
1 'polypeptide(L)' 'LSGVQVAQVQLIFDLPDHLRSYPHPLAYVKWFTALQQHDPVSGLYIITCSTR' A
#
# COMPACT_ATOMS: atom_id res chain seq x y z
N LEU A 1 1.80 -18.79 3.65
CA LEU A 1 1.78 -17.30 3.65
C LEU A 1 1.71 -16.70 5.06
N SER A 2 1.75 -17.50 6.12
CA SER A 2 1.81 -17.02 7.51
C SER A 2 3.03 -16.13 7.71
N GLY A 3 2.81 -14.84 7.98
CA GLY A 3 3.87 -13.84 8.16
C GLY A 3 4.15 -12.92 6.95
N VAL A 4 3.48 -13.12 5.80
CA VAL A 4 3.62 -12.22 4.64
C VAL A 4 2.61 -11.07 4.73
N GLN A 5 3.10 -9.83 4.60
CA GLN A 5 2.27 -8.63 4.53
C GLN A 5 2.33 -8.02 3.13
N VAL A 6 1.21 -7.44 2.70
CA VAL A 6 1.09 -6.78 1.40
C VAL A 6 1.20 -5.28 1.59
N ALA A 7 1.95 -4.62 0.71
CA ALA A 7 2.00 -3.18 0.62
C ALA A 7 1.82 -2.73 -0.83
N GLN A 8 1.17 -1.58 -0.99
CA GLN A 8 1.16 -0.83 -2.24
C GLN A 8 2.14 0.33 -2.11
N VAL A 9 3.06 0.43 -3.06
CA VAL A 9 4.02 1.54 -3.15
C VAL A 9 3.60 2.43 -4.30
N GLN A 10 3.33 3.71 -4.01
CA GLN A 10 3.03 4.74 -4.99
C GLN A 10 4.19 5.72 -5.04
N LEU A 11 4.97 5.68 -6.11
CA LEU A 11 6.03 6.65 -6.37
C LEU A 11 5.43 7.96 -6.86
N ILE A 12 5.83 9.07 -6.24
CA ILE A 12 5.42 10.42 -6.59
C ILE A 12 6.62 11.08 -7.27
N PHE A 13 6.57 11.13 -8.60
CA PHE A 13 7.62 11.73 -9.41
C PHE A 13 7.43 13.23 -9.57
N ASP A 14 6.18 13.67 -9.76
CA ASP A 14 5.83 15.08 -9.91
C ASP A 14 5.00 15.55 -8.72
N LEU A 15 5.58 16.43 -7.91
CA LEU A 15 4.88 17.09 -6.81
C LEU A 15 4.17 18.34 -7.33
N PRO A 16 2.93 18.61 -6.88
CA PRO A 16 2.27 19.88 -7.14
C PRO A 16 3.15 21.09 -6.83
N ASP A 17 2.99 22.16 -7.60
CA ASP A 17 3.90 23.31 -7.57
C ASP A 17 4.05 23.99 -6.21
N HIS A 18 2.99 23.97 -5.40
CA HIS A 18 2.98 24.53 -4.05
C HIS A 18 3.74 23.68 -3.02
N LEU A 19 4.12 22.45 -3.37
CA LEU A 19 4.93 21.53 -2.57
C LEU A 19 6.39 21.47 -3.07
N ARG A 20 6.78 22.35 -4.03
CA ARG A 20 8.10 22.34 -4.68
C ARG A 20 9.24 22.56 -3.68
N SER A 21 9.87 21.46 -3.29
CA SER A 21 11.19 21.04 -3.81
C SER A 21 11.73 20.01 -2.81
N TYR A 22 11.42 18.73 -3.04
CA TYR A 22 12.04 17.66 -2.28
C TYR A 22 13.29 17.17 -3.03
N PRO A 23 14.46 17.07 -2.39
CA PRO A 23 15.70 16.68 -3.05
C PRO A 23 15.72 15.21 -3.49
N HIS A 24 14.70 14.43 -3.12
CA HIS A 24 14.60 13.00 -3.36
C HIS A 24 13.19 12.63 -3.86
N PRO A 25 13.06 11.58 -4.68
CA PRO A 25 11.76 11.02 -5.04
C PRO A 25 10.97 10.64 -3.78
N LEU A 26 9.69 10.98 -3.74
CA LEU A 26 8.81 10.58 -2.66
C LEU A 26 8.09 9.28 -3.01
N ALA A 27 7.83 8.46 -2.01
CA ALA A 27 6.99 7.28 -2.15
C ALA A 27 5.96 7.25 -1.02
N TYR A 28 4.71 7.01 -1.37
CA TYR A 28 3.65 6.71 -0.43
C TYR A 28 3.50 5.20 -0.32
N VAL A 29 3.68 4.66 0.88
CA VAL A 29 3.54 3.22 1.15
C VAL A 29 2.26 3.00 1.94
N LYS A 30 1.36 2.20 1.36
CA LYS A 30 0.11 1.78 2.00
C LYS A 30 0.20 0.31 2.37
N TRP A 31 0.20 0.02 3.67
CA TRP A 31 0.22 -1.34 4.20
C TRP A 31 -1.18 -1.92 4.26
N PHE A 32 -1.30 -3.22 4.04
CA PHE A 32 -2.53 -3.97 4.16
C PHE A 32 -2.41 -5.07 5.21
N THR A 33 -3.55 -5.58 5.67
CA THR A 33 -3.61 -6.75 6.56
C THR A 33 -2.99 -7.98 5.91
N ALA A 34 -2.49 -8.89 6.73
CA ALA A 34 -1.95 -10.15 6.26
C ALA A 34 -3.01 -10.98 5.52
N LEU A 35 -2.57 -11.80 4.56
CA LEU A 35 -3.40 -12.67 3.74
C LEU A 35 -3.91 -13.87 4.56
N GLN A 36 -4.89 -13.63 5.43
CA GLN A 36 -5.44 -14.63 6.35
C GLN A 36 -6.84 -15.10 5.97
N GLN A 37 -7.67 -14.20 5.43
CA GLN A 37 -9.06 -14.49 5.12
C GLN A 37 -9.29 -14.48 3.60
N HIS A 38 -10.12 -15.40 3.14
CA HIS A 38 -10.51 -15.54 1.74
C HIS A 38 -12.00 -15.29 1.57
N ASP A 39 -12.38 -14.63 0.49
CA ASP A 39 -13.76 -14.52 0.07
C ASP A 39 -14.20 -15.83 -0.60
N PRO A 40 -15.25 -16.51 -0.10
CA PRO A 40 -15.69 -17.80 -0.62
C PRO A 40 -16.30 -17.73 -2.03
N VAL A 41 -16.71 -16.54 -2.51
CA VAL A 41 -17.33 -16.37 -3.83
C VAL A 41 -16.30 -16.12 -4.92
N SER A 42 -15.42 -15.13 -4.73
CA SER A 42 -14.41 -14.75 -5.71
C SER A 42 -13.14 -15.58 -5.64
N GLY A 43 -12.89 -16.26 -4.53
CA GLY A 43 -11.65 -16.96 -4.32
C GLY A 43 -10.45 -16.00 -4.21
N LEU A 44 -10.66 -14.79 -3.69
CA LEU A 44 -9.60 -13.80 -3.47
C LEU A 44 -9.36 -13.57 -1.97
N TYR A 45 -8.16 -13.10 -1.62
CA TYR A 45 -7.87 -12.66 -0.27
C TYR A 45 -8.55 -11.34 0.05
N ILE A 46 -9.20 -11.27 1.21
CA ILE A 46 -9.75 -10.05 1.75
C ILE A 46 -8.62 -9.33 2.49
N ILE A 47 -8.30 -8.12 2.03
CA ILE A 47 -7.30 -7.25 2.65
C ILE A 47 -7.93 -5.91 3.03
N THR A 48 -7.57 -5.38 4.20
CA THR A 48 -7.96 -4.04 4.63
C THR A 48 -6.72 -3.16 4.82
N CYS A 49 -6.89 -1.84 4.74
CA CYS A 49 -5.77 -0.93 5.01
C CYS A 49 -5.33 -1.09 6.46
N SER A 50 -4.04 -1.32 6.67
CA SER A 50 -3.45 -1.30 7.99
C SER A 50 -3.38 0.15 8.46
N THR A 51 -3.83 0.41 9.69
CA THR A 51 -3.62 1.69 10.40
C THR A 51 -2.44 1.63 11.35
N ARG A 52 -1.70 0.51 11.33
CA ARG A 52 -0.56 0.24 12.20
C ARG A 52 0.69 0.94 11.72
#